data_AF-A0A929GYA5-F1
#
_entry.id   AF-A0A929GYA5-F1
#
_cell.length_a   1.000
_cell.length_b   1.000
_cell.length_c   1.000
_cell.angle_alpha   90.00
_cell.angle_beta   90.00
_cell.angle_gamma   90.00
#
_symmetry.space_group_name_H-M   'P 1'
#
loop_
_entity.id
_entity.type
_entity.pdbx_description
1 polymer ?
#
loop_
_entity_poly.entity_id
_entity_poly.type
_entity_poly.pdbx_seq_one_letter_code
_entity_poly.pdbx_strand_id
1 'polypeptide(L)'
;MIKYLLILLSILLIPSYSFALSADEIIEKSNLAYYYAGDDGVATIKMFIKDSRGRERYREMSILRKDIKDGGRQNYYVYFHKPADVSKMVFMVWKNVDRDDDRWLYLPAIDLVKRIASSDKRSSFAGGAFTYEDVSGRRSGDDTHELIKEEEVKGK
;
A
#
# COMPACT_ATOMS: atom_id res chain seq x y z
N MET A 1 57.11 -10.13 16.98
CA MET A 1 55.69 -9.92 17.35
C MET A 1 55.11 -8.59 16.85
N ILE A 2 55.82 -7.46 16.96
CA ILE A 2 55.30 -6.14 16.53
C ILE A 2 55.03 -6.03 15.00
N LYS A 3 55.81 -6.71 14.15
CA LYS A 3 55.59 -6.71 12.68
C LYS A 3 54.28 -7.37 12.23
N TYR A 4 53.81 -8.41 12.93
CA TYR A 4 52.56 -9.09 12.59
C TYR A 4 51.33 -8.35 13.15
N LEU A 5 51.52 -7.57 14.23
CA LEU A 5 50.47 -6.74 14.83
C LEU A 5 50.08 -5.56 13.90
N LEU A 6 51.05 -4.99 13.18
CA LEU A 6 50.79 -3.93 12.19
C LEU A 6 50.07 -4.44 10.94
N ILE A 7 50.32 -5.69 10.52
CA ILE A 7 49.63 -6.32 9.38
C ILE A 7 48.17 -6.67 9.74
N LEU A 8 47.91 -7.07 10.99
CA LEU A 8 46.55 -7.36 11.46
C LEU A 8 45.69 -6.08 11.57
N LEU A 9 46.30 -4.95 11.93
CA LEU A 9 45.61 -3.66 12.04
C LEU A 9 45.27 -3.06 10.67
N SER A 10 46.08 -3.32 9.63
CA SER A 10 45.80 -2.87 8.26
C SER A 10 44.65 -3.60 7.57
N ILE A 11 44.24 -4.79 8.06
CA ILE A 11 43.09 -5.53 7.51
C ILE A 11 41.74 -4.95 7.99
N LEU A 12 41.74 -4.10 9.03
CA LEU A 12 40.52 -3.46 9.53
C LEU A 12 40.14 -2.15 8.81
N LEU A 13 40.99 -1.65 7.89
CA LEU A 13 40.69 -0.46 7.07
C LEU A 13 40.16 -0.85 5.68
N ILE A 14 39.23 -1.81 5.61
CA ILE A 14 38.47 -2.01 4.37
C ILE A 14 37.44 -0.89 4.30
N PRO A 15 37.53 0.05 3.35
CA PRO A 15 36.50 1.05 3.16
C PRO A 15 35.18 0.34 2.89
N SER A 16 34.20 0.58 3.76
CA SER A 16 32.84 0.09 3.54
C SER A 16 32.25 0.91 2.40
N TYR A 17 32.22 0.34 1.20
CA TYR A 17 31.48 0.92 0.08
C TYR A 17 29.99 0.83 0.40
N SER A 18 29.40 1.93 0.87
CA SER A 18 27.96 2.07 0.92
C SER A 18 27.49 2.34 -0.50
N PHE A 19 27.07 1.29 -1.22
CA PHE A 19 26.40 1.47 -2.49
C PHE A 19 25.05 2.15 -2.25
N ALA A 20 24.74 3.16 -3.07
CA ALA A 20 23.41 3.75 -3.08
C ALA A 20 22.39 2.65 -3.45
N LEU A 21 21.20 2.73 -2.86
CA LEU A 21 20.14 1.77 -3.15
C LEU A 21 19.68 1.91 -4.60
N SER A 22 19.38 0.78 -5.24
CA SER A 22 18.70 0.77 -6.53
C SER A 22 17.25 1.29 -6.40
N ALA A 23 16.66 1.71 -7.51
CA ALA A 23 15.27 2.18 -7.54
C ALA A 23 14.29 1.11 -7.02
N ASP A 24 14.51 -0.16 -7.38
CA ASP A 24 13.70 -1.28 -6.91
C ASP A 24 13.82 -1.48 -5.39
N GLU A 25 15.03 -1.41 -4.83
CA GLU A 25 15.25 -1.51 -3.37
C GLU A 25 14.61 -0.34 -2.61
N ILE A 26 14.63 0.87 -3.17
CA ILE A 26 13.96 2.04 -2.59
C ILE A 26 12.45 1.81 -2.54
N ILE A 27 11.86 1.34 -3.64
CA ILE A 27 10.41 1.10 -3.73
C ILE A 27 9.99 -0.09 -2.85
N GLU A 28 10.77 -1.16 -2.78
CA GLU A 28 10.49 -2.29 -1.91
C GLU A 28 10.51 -1.87 -0.43
N LYS A 29 11.54 -1.14 -0.01
CA LYS A 29 11.62 -0.60 1.36
C LYS A 29 10.48 0.36 1.67
N SER A 30 10.12 1.24 0.74
CA SER A 30 8.98 2.15 0.88
C SER A 30 7.66 1.39 1.02
N ASN A 31 7.43 0.37 0.19
CA ASN A 31 6.23 -0.47 0.27
C ASN A 31 6.13 -1.23 1.59
N LEU A 32 7.22 -1.83 2.06
CA LEU A 32 7.24 -2.52 3.36
C LEU A 32 6.95 -1.53 4.50
N ALA A 33 7.61 -0.37 4.50
CA ALA A 33 7.40 0.65 5.52
C ALA A 33 5.96 1.21 5.53
N TYR A 34 5.29 1.29 4.37
CA TYR A 34 3.95 1.84 4.27
C TYR A 34 2.85 0.81 4.53
N TYR A 35 2.92 -0.36 3.90
CA TYR A 35 1.84 -1.35 3.91
C TYR A 35 1.99 -2.42 5.01
N TYR A 36 3.20 -2.67 5.49
CA TYR A 36 3.52 -3.73 6.47
C TYR A 36 4.04 -3.16 7.79
N ALA A 37 3.67 -1.91 8.12
CA ALA A 37 3.95 -1.34 9.42
C ALA A 37 3.11 -2.04 10.51
N GLY A 38 3.68 -3.07 11.13
CA GLY A 38 3.06 -3.87 12.20
C GLY A 38 2.13 -4.97 11.69
N ASP A 39 1.68 -5.86 12.58
CA ASP A 39 0.95 -7.09 12.22
C ASP A 39 -0.51 -6.85 11.75
N ASP A 40 -1.15 -5.79 12.25
CA ASP A 40 -2.50 -5.40 11.86
C ASP A 40 -2.72 -3.89 11.96
N GLY A 41 -3.80 -3.41 11.36
CA GLY A 41 -4.11 -1.98 11.30
C GLY A 41 -5.60 -1.72 11.30
N VAL A 42 -5.98 -0.64 11.98
CA VAL A 42 -7.34 -0.10 11.96
C VAL A 42 -7.29 1.39 11.62
N ALA A 43 -8.15 1.81 10.71
CA ALA A 43 -8.35 3.21 10.39
C ALA A 43 -9.83 3.53 10.33
N THR A 44 -10.21 4.71 10.84
CA THR A 44 -11.53 5.30 10.60
C THR A 44 -11.35 6.49 9.66
N ILE A 45 -12.06 6.47 8.54
CA ILE A 45 -11.87 7.40 7.44
C ILE A 45 -13.16 8.18 7.23
N LYS A 46 -13.01 9.51 7.12
CA LYS A 46 -14.05 10.41 6.59
C LYS A 46 -13.57 10.94 5.24
N MET A 47 -14.22 10.48 4.17
CA MET A 47 -13.88 10.84 2.81
C MET A 47 -14.88 11.87 2.29
N PHE A 48 -14.39 13.05 1.88
CA PHE A 48 -15.19 14.08 1.23
C PHE A 48 -14.87 14.10 -0.27
N ILE A 49 -15.90 14.01 -1.10
CA ILE A 49 -15.81 13.96 -2.56
C ILE A 49 -16.54 15.17 -3.11
N LYS A 50 -15.79 16.05 -3.75
CA LYS A 50 -16.30 17.22 -4.45
C LYS A 50 -16.16 17.00 -5.95
N ASP A 51 -17.24 17.16 -6.69
CA ASP A 51 -17.18 17.08 -8.15
C ASP A 51 -16.87 18.44 -8.80
N SER A 52 -16.69 18.44 -10.13
CA SER A 52 -16.39 19.65 -10.90
C SER A 52 -17.48 20.72 -10.86
N ARG A 53 -18.71 20.37 -10.46
CA ARG A 53 -19.84 21.29 -10.28
C ARG A 53 -19.98 21.77 -8.84
N GLY A 54 -19.04 21.39 -7.96
CA GLY A 54 -19.01 21.77 -6.56
C GLY A 54 -19.97 20.98 -5.67
N ARG A 55 -20.61 19.92 -6.18
CA ARG A 55 -21.47 19.06 -5.34
C ARG A 55 -20.61 18.21 -4.44
N GLU A 56 -21.02 18.10 -3.17
CA GLU A 56 -20.26 17.39 -2.16
C GLU A 56 -21.00 16.13 -1.72
N ARG A 57 -20.24 15.05 -1.58
CA ARG A 57 -20.67 13.78 -0.99
C ARG A 57 -19.65 13.43 0.06
N TYR A 58 -20.08 12.83 1.16
CA TYR A 58 -19.16 12.30 2.17
C TYR A 58 -19.37 10.80 2.33
N ARG A 59 -18.36 10.11 2.87
CA ARG A 59 -18.44 8.71 3.28
C ARG A 59 -17.68 8.53 4.59
N GLU A 60 -18.26 7.79 5.53
CA GLU A 60 -17.56 7.35 6.74
C GLU A 60 -17.37 5.84 6.67
N MET A 61 -16.14 5.36 6.83
CA MET A 61 -15.82 3.94 6.73
C MET A 61 -14.71 3.56 7.73
N SER A 62 -14.63 2.27 8.05
CA SER A 62 -13.48 1.69 8.73
C SER A 62 -12.72 0.77 7.79
N ILE A 63 -11.39 0.81 7.87
CA ILE A 63 -10.51 -0.15 7.20
C ILE A 63 -9.85 -0.98 8.28
N LEU A 64 -9.94 -2.29 8.13
CA LEU A 64 -9.13 -3.26 8.86
C LEU A 64 -8.13 -3.87 7.89
N ARG A 65 -6.87 -3.94 8.30
CA ARG A 65 -5.80 -4.65 7.62
C ARG A 65 -5.27 -5.70 8.58
N LYS A 66 -4.98 -6.89 8.09
CA LYS A 66 -4.26 -7.93 8.82
C LYS A 66 -3.18 -8.56 7.94
N ASP A 67 -1.97 -8.62 8.46
CA ASP A 67 -0.88 -9.33 7.81
C ASP A 67 -0.95 -10.80 8.21
N ILE A 68 -0.88 -11.66 7.19
CA ILE A 68 -0.77 -13.10 7.41
C ILE A 68 0.70 -13.48 7.58
N LYS A 69 1.58 -12.73 6.92
CA LYS A 69 3.04 -12.82 7.02
C LYS A 69 3.60 -11.44 6.67
N ASP A 70 4.64 -11.02 7.38
CA ASP A 70 5.39 -9.81 7.04
C ASP A 70 5.94 -9.88 5.60
N GLY A 71 5.77 -8.79 4.84
CA GLY A 71 6.02 -8.71 3.40
C GLY A 71 5.24 -9.72 2.54
N GLY A 72 4.22 -10.38 3.10
CA GLY A 72 3.53 -11.51 2.49
C GLY A 72 2.07 -11.23 2.17
N ARG A 73 1.20 -12.23 2.36
CA ARG A 73 -0.24 -12.05 2.14
C ARG A 73 -0.81 -11.10 3.19
N GLN A 74 -1.74 -10.25 2.77
CA GLN A 74 -2.49 -9.36 3.64
C GLN A 74 -3.98 -9.43 3.33
N ASN A 75 -4.82 -9.23 4.34
CA ASN A 75 -6.26 -9.14 4.18
C ASN A 75 -6.75 -7.74 4.54
N TYR A 76 -7.61 -7.18 3.70
CA TYR A 76 -8.28 -5.90 3.94
C TYR A 76 -9.79 -6.12 4.04
N TYR A 77 -10.40 -5.40 4.97
CA TYR A 77 -11.84 -5.33 5.15
C TYR A 77 -12.25 -3.87 5.34
N VAL A 78 -12.97 -3.32 4.37
CA VAL A 78 -13.47 -1.95 4.40
C VAL A 78 -14.97 -1.99 4.60
N TYR A 79 -15.45 -1.37 5.67
CA TYR A 79 -16.86 -1.32 6.03
C TYR A 79 -17.38 0.12 5.99
N PHE A 80 -18.43 0.36 5.21
CA PHE A 80 -19.05 1.67 5.08
C PHE A 80 -20.13 1.88 6.15
N HIS A 81 -19.98 2.94 6.95
CA HIS A 81 -20.92 3.33 8.00
C HIS A 81 -21.95 4.36 7.51
N LYS A 82 -21.50 5.33 6.71
CA LYS A 82 -22.34 6.43 6.22
C LYS A 82 -21.94 6.84 4.80
N PRO A 83 -22.84 7.48 4.03
CA PRO A 83 -24.27 7.71 4.31
C PRO A 83 -25.12 6.44 4.15
N ALA A 84 -26.44 6.57 4.33
CA ALA A 84 -27.37 5.44 4.34
C ALA A 84 -27.38 4.63 3.03
N ASP A 85 -27.14 5.27 1.89
CA ASP A 85 -27.07 4.67 0.55
C ASP A 85 -25.89 3.70 0.37
N VAL A 86 -24.79 3.90 1.12
CA VAL A 86 -23.62 3.01 1.11
C VAL A 86 -23.43 2.28 2.44
N SER A 87 -24.29 2.52 3.42
CA SER A 87 -24.20 1.89 4.74
C SER A 87 -24.24 0.37 4.60
N LYS A 88 -23.36 -0.32 5.33
CA LYS A 88 -23.16 -1.78 5.31
C LYS A 88 -22.58 -2.34 4.00
N MET A 89 -22.19 -1.49 3.05
CA MET A 89 -21.37 -1.93 1.93
C MET A 89 -20.02 -2.43 2.47
N VAL A 90 -19.49 -3.48 1.86
CA VAL A 90 -18.19 -4.07 2.27
C VAL A 90 -17.30 -4.23 1.06
N PHE A 91 -16.07 -3.75 1.14
CA PHE A 91 -15.02 -4.08 0.19
C PHE A 91 -13.97 -4.95 0.88
N MET A 92 -13.75 -6.16 0.36
CA MET A 92 -12.83 -7.15 0.92
C MET A 92 -11.74 -7.46 -0.10
N VAL A 93 -10.50 -7.55 0.39
CA VAL A 93 -9.34 -7.88 -0.45
C VAL A 93 -8.49 -8.93 0.23
N TRP A 94 -8.11 -9.95 -0.53
CA TRP A 94 -7.04 -10.87 -0.17
C TRP A 94 -5.86 -10.58 -1.10
N LYS A 95 -4.83 -9.95 -0.54
CA LYS A 95 -3.62 -9.63 -1.27
C LYS A 95 -2.74 -10.86 -1.43
N ASN A 96 -2.28 -11.08 -2.65
CA ASN A 96 -1.40 -12.18 -3.01
C ASN A 96 -0.01 -11.66 -3.39
N VAL A 97 1.02 -12.48 -3.20
CA VAL A 97 2.42 -12.09 -3.47
C VAL A 97 2.82 -12.43 -4.91
N ASP A 98 2.26 -13.50 -5.45
CA ASP A 98 2.67 -14.19 -6.68
C ASP A 98 1.63 -14.11 -7.81
N ARG A 99 0.42 -13.64 -7.50
CA ARG A 99 -0.70 -13.48 -8.45
C ARG A 99 -1.51 -12.24 -8.11
N ASP A 100 -2.51 -11.95 -8.94
CA ASP A 100 -3.43 -10.85 -8.69
C ASP A 100 -4.19 -10.99 -7.37
N ASP A 101 -4.54 -9.85 -6.77
CA ASP A 101 -5.36 -9.77 -5.57
C ASP A 101 -6.80 -10.24 -5.84
N ASP A 102 -7.37 -11.01 -4.91
CA ASP A 102 -8.79 -11.33 -4.97
C ASP A 102 -9.61 -10.23 -4.27
N ARG A 103 -10.61 -9.70 -4.97
CA ARG A 103 -11.36 -8.51 -4.54
C ARG A 103 -12.86 -8.72 -4.68
N TRP A 104 -13.59 -8.35 -3.63
CA TRP A 104 -15.05 -8.44 -3.60
C TRP A 104 -15.68 -7.18 -3.04
N LEU A 105 -16.81 -6.78 -3.63
CA LEU A 105 -17.67 -5.71 -3.16
C LEU A 105 -19.05 -6.28 -2.86
N TYR A 106 -19.47 -6.23 -1.60
CA TYR A 106 -20.82 -6.57 -1.19
C TYR A 106 -21.71 -5.33 -1.25
N LEU A 107 -22.81 -5.43 -1.99
CA LEU A 107 -23.81 -4.39 -2.19
C LEU A 107 -25.10 -4.77 -1.45
N PRO A 108 -25.38 -4.19 -0.26
CA PRO A 108 -26.47 -4.63 0.61
C PRO A 108 -27.86 -4.35 0.02
N ALA A 109 -28.01 -3.31 -0.79
CA ALA A 109 -29.30 -2.93 -1.38
C ALA A 109 -29.91 -3.99 -2.30
N ILE A 110 -29.06 -4.89 -2.84
CA ILE A 110 -29.46 -5.95 -3.77
C ILE A 110 -28.91 -7.32 -3.36
N ASP A 111 -28.40 -7.42 -2.12
CA ASP A 111 -27.75 -8.61 -1.56
C ASP A 111 -26.75 -9.31 -2.51
N LEU A 112 -25.90 -8.51 -3.16
CA LEU A 112 -24.99 -9.01 -4.18
C LEU A 112 -23.54 -8.93 -3.73
N VAL A 113 -22.81 -10.05 -3.81
CA VAL A 113 -21.35 -10.07 -3.77
C VAL A 113 -20.80 -10.00 -5.19
N LYS A 114 -20.23 -8.86 -5.56
CA LYS A 114 -19.59 -8.65 -6.87
C LYS A 114 -18.09 -8.87 -6.76
N ARG A 115 -17.52 -9.75 -7.58
CA ARG A 115 -16.06 -9.84 -7.75
C ARG A 115 -15.57 -8.65 -8.58
N ILE A 116 -14.49 -8.01 -8.13
CA ILE A 116 -13.79 -6.97 -8.91
C ILE A 116 -12.65 -7.67 -9.65
N ALA A 117 -12.75 -7.74 -10.97
CA ALA A 117 -11.72 -8.36 -11.80
C ALA A 117 -10.40 -7.55 -11.73
N SER A 118 -9.27 -8.21 -11.98
CA SER A 118 -7.96 -7.54 -12.01
C SER A 118 -7.92 -6.39 -13.01
N SER A 119 -8.60 -6.52 -14.16
CA SER A 119 -8.75 -5.46 -15.16
C SER A 119 -9.47 -4.22 -14.63
N ASP A 120 -10.35 -4.41 -13.64
CA ASP A 120 -11.23 -3.37 -13.11
C ASP A 120 -10.64 -2.73 -11.84
N LYS A 121 -9.45 -3.17 -11.38
CA LYS A 121 -8.82 -2.65 -10.16
C LYS A 121 -8.55 -1.15 -10.20
N ARG A 122 -8.41 -0.57 -11.40
CA ARG A 122 -8.25 0.88 -11.65
C ARG A 122 -9.57 1.64 -11.80
N SER A 123 -10.71 0.98 -11.60
CA SER A 123 -12.01 1.65 -11.57
C SER A 123 -12.19 2.44 -10.28
N SER A 124 -13.00 3.50 -10.35
CA SER A 124 -13.33 4.37 -9.21
C SER A 124 -13.88 3.57 -8.01
N PHE A 125 -13.27 3.80 -6.85
CA PHE A 125 -13.70 3.28 -5.56
C PHE A 125 -14.85 4.14 -5.02
N ALA A 126 -16.03 3.52 -4.89
CA ALA A 126 -17.23 4.15 -4.35
C ALA A 126 -17.56 5.52 -4.99
N GLY A 127 -17.23 5.72 -6.27
CA GLY A 127 -17.51 6.97 -6.99
C GLY A 127 -16.67 8.17 -6.55
N GLY A 128 -15.51 7.93 -5.92
CA GLY A 128 -14.48 8.91 -5.61
C GLY A 128 -13.33 8.92 -6.64
N ALA A 129 -12.28 9.67 -6.35
CA ALA A 129 -11.08 9.76 -7.20
C ALA A 129 -10.09 8.61 -7.01
N PHE A 130 -10.17 7.91 -5.87
CA PHE A 130 -9.37 6.71 -5.62
C PHE A 130 -9.88 5.54 -6.44
N THR A 131 -8.99 4.62 -6.78
CA THR A 131 -9.30 3.33 -7.39
C THR A 131 -9.40 2.22 -6.33
N TYR A 132 -9.93 1.05 -6.71
CA TYR A 132 -9.89 -0.11 -5.82
C TYR A 132 -8.43 -0.48 -5.47
N GLU A 133 -7.50 -0.34 -6.42
CA GLU A 133 -6.07 -0.59 -6.22
C GLU A 133 -5.49 0.34 -5.14
N ASP A 134 -5.81 1.63 -5.17
CA ASP A 134 -5.29 2.62 -4.21
C ASP A 134 -5.67 2.30 -2.76
N VAL A 135 -6.87 1.72 -2.54
CA VAL A 135 -7.35 1.39 -1.19
C VAL A 135 -6.60 0.19 -0.59
N SER A 136 -6.22 -0.76 -1.42
CA SER A 136 -5.54 -2.00 -1.01
C SER A 136 -4.03 -1.99 -1.27
N GLY A 137 -3.51 -0.94 -1.91
CA GLY A 137 -2.14 -0.88 -2.40
C GLY A 137 -1.88 -1.66 -3.70
N ARG A 138 -0.77 -1.29 -4.33
CA ARG A 138 -0.24 -1.84 -5.58
C ARG A 138 1.02 -2.67 -5.31
N ARG A 139 1.32 -3.66 -6.15
CA ARG A 139 2.56 -4.45 -6.07
C ARG A 139 3.71 -3.69 -6.74
N SER A 140 4.90 -3.71 -6.15
CA SER A 140 6.10 -3.12 -6.77
C SER A 140 6.40 -3.75 -8.12
N GLY A 141 6.24 -5.07 -8.27
CA GLY A 141 6.46 -5.77 -9.54
C GLY A 141 5.47 -5.43 -10.67
N ASP A 142 4.43 -4.62 -10.43
CA ASP A 142 3.49 -4.17 -11.45
C ASP A 142 4.02 -2.93 -12.23
N ASP A 143 5.22 -2.44 -11.89
CA ASP A 143 5.86 -1.27 -12.49
C ASP A 143 7.36 -1.51 -12.77
N THR A 144 7.94 -0.67 -13.62
CA THR A 144 9.40 -0.56 -13.80
C THR A 144 9.87 0.73 -13.14
N HIS A 145 10.89 0.64 -12.29
CA HIS A 145 11.37 1.78 -11.50
C HIS A 145 12.68 2.32 -12.03
N GLU A 146 12.80 3.65 -12.04
CA GLU A 146 14.00 4.37 -12.42
C GLU A 146 14.23 5.52 -11.44
N LEU A 147 15.47 5.68 -10.97
CA LEU A 147 15.85 6.82 -10.14
C LEU A 147 16.21 8.00 -11.05
N ILE A 148 15.29 8.95 -11.18
CA ILE A 148 15.46 10.10 -12.09
C ILE A 148 16.32 11.21 -11.49
N LYS A 149 16.11 11.53 -10.20
CA LYS A 149 16.85 12.57 -9.48
C LYS A 149 16.70 12.40 -7.96
N GLU A 150 17.60 13.03 -7.23
CA GLU A 150 17.47 13.30 -5.80
C GLU A 150 17.29 14.81 -5.60
N GLU A 151 16.37 15.21 -4.73
CA GLU A 151 16.13 16.61 -4.41
C GLU A 151 15.75 16.79 -2.94
N GLU A 152 16.14 17.93 -2.38
CA GLU A 152 15.77 18.31 -1.02
C GLU A 152 14.41 19.02 -1.02
N VAL A 153 13.45 18.48 -0.26
CA VAL A 153 12.09 19.00 -0.14
C VAL A 153 11.81 19.39 1.31
N LYS A 154 11.69 20.70 1.56
CA LYS A 154 11.44 21.26 2.91
C LYS A 154 12.50 20.85 3.95
N GLY A 155 13.77 20.80 3.54
CA GLY A 155 14.88 20.47 4.45
C GLY A 155 15.05 18.97 4.71
N LYS A 156 14.49 18.11 3.84
CA LYS A 156 14.54 16.65 3.93
C LYS A 156 14.79 16.04 2.56
#